data_AF-A0AAV5WSV3-F1
#
_entry.id   AF-A0AAV5WSV3-F1
#
_cell.length_a   1.000
_cell.length_b   1.000
_cell.length_c   1.000
_cell.angle_alpha   90.00
_cell.angle_beta   90.00
_cell.angle_gamma   90.00
#
_symmetry.space_group_name_H-M   'P 1'
#
loop_
_entity.id
_entity.type
_entity.pdbx_description
1 polymer ?
#
loop_
_entity_poly.entity_id
_entity_poly.type
_entity_poly.pdbx_seq_one_letter_code
_entity_poly.pdbx_strand_id
1 'polypeptide(L)'
;ENKFFWRSAVSQNIVDDIHIGVYQSSEDGSWKWIDDNKNVTGYDNFVGAFPIHGGGKCVGMLTESSNAQWTNEDCDKQKQPFVCRRFGYSTLPKECPRDEPIDGKDILAPGFPKPSIPCEYLFAVDDNKVVQLEILALEANPDKDFLEIYEGAMGHNVLANLTGTNPNPSTYMTKT
;
A
#
# COMPACT_ATOMS: atom_id res chain seq x y z
N GLU A 1 1.17 -0.64 -7.45
CA GLU A 1 1.81 -1.63 -6.57
C GLU A 1 3.33 -1.55 -6.60
N ASN A 2 4.02 -1.85 -7.71
CA ASN A 2 5.50 -1.79 -7.72
C ASN A 2 6.07 -0.42 -7.26
N LYS A 3 5.52 0.69 -7.77
CA LYS A 3 5.89 2.05 -7.31
C LYS A 3 5.50 2.37 -5.87
N PHE A 4 4.48 1.71 -5.32
CA PHE A 4 4.08 1.89 -3.91
C PHE A 4 5.15 1.32 -2.98
N PHE A 5 5.68 0.12 -3.28
CA PHE A 5 6.79 -0.47 -2.53
C PHE A 5 8.03 0.43 -2.57
N TRP A 6 8.38 0.92 -3.76
CA TRP A 6 9.48 1.88 -3.94
C TRP A 6 9.30 3.16 -3.11
N ARG A 7 8.13 3.83 -3.21
CA ARG A 7 7.82 5.03 -2.43
C ARG A 7 7.90 4.78 -0.93
N SER A 8 7.41 3.63 -0.47
CA SER A 8 7.41 3.24 0.94
C SER A 8 8.81 3.00 1.49
N ALA A 9 9.72 2.50 0.66
CA ALA A 9 11.12 2.32 1.02
C ALA A 9 11.87 3.66 1.06
N VAL A 10 11.72 4.47 0.01
CA VAL A 10 12.37 5.79 -0.07
C VAL A 10 11.90 6.73 1.04
N SER A 11 10.62 6.69 1.43
CA SER A 11 10.12 7.51 2.56
C SER A 11 10.74 7.12 3.91
N GLN A 12 11.25 5.89 4.02
CA GLN A 12 11.98 5.39 5.18
C GLN A 12 13.50 5.52 5.01
N ASN A 13 13.96 6.27 4.00
CA ASN A 13 15.38 6.46 3.68
C ASN A 13 16.12 5.15 3.35
N ILE A 14 15.40 4.16 2.80
CA ILE A 14 15.97 2.94 2.23
C ILE A 14 16.25 3.23 0.75
N VAL A 15 17.53 3.28 0.38
CA VAL A 15 18.01 3.79 -0.92
C VAL A 15 18.95 2.85 -1.67
N ASP A 16 19.13 1.62 -1.18
CA ASP A 16 19.88 0.56 -1.86
C ASP A 16 18.86 -0.37 -2.55
N ASP A 17 18.40 -1.40 -1.85
CA ASP A 17 17.33 -2.28 -2.29
C ASP A 17 16.38 -2.70 -1.17
N ILE A 18 15.31 -3.38 -1.56
CA ILE A 18 14.44 -4.13 -0.65
C ILE A 18 14.15 -5.51 -1.23
N HIS A 19 14.14 -6.55 -0.40
CA HIS A 19 13.66 -7.85 -0.83
C HIS A 19 12.15 -7.81 -1.08
N ILE A 20 11.75 -8.42 -2.20
CA ILE A 20 10.35 -8.71 -2.53
C ILE A 20 10.12 -10.23 -2.55
N GLY A 21 8.86 -10.65 -2.45
CA GLY A 21 8.49 -12.06 -2.31
C GLY A 21 8.65 -12.94 -3.56
N VAL A 22 9.45 -12.53 -4.55
CA VAL A 22 9.74 -13.36 -5.74
C VAL A 22 10.99 -14.19 -5.47
N TYR A 23 10.93 -15.48 -5.80
CA TYR A 23 12.06 -16.39 -5.66
C TYR A 23 12.15 -17.39 -6.81
N GLN A 24 13.34 -17.96 -7.03
CA GLN A 24 13.56 -19.03 -7.99
C GLN A 24 13.33 -20.39 -7.35
N SER A 25 12.36 -21.11 -7.87
CA SER A 25 12.05 -22.49 -7.50
C SER A 25 13.23 -23.42 -7.79
N SER A 26 13.60 -24.24 -6.81
CA SER A 26 14.70 -25.21 -6.97
C SER A 26 14.29 -26.46 -7.75
N GLU A 27 12.99 -26.67 -7.96
CA GLU A 27 12.46 -27.85 -8.65
C GLU A 27 12.52 -27.70 -10.17
N ASP A 28 12.15 -26.53 -10.68
CA ASP A 28 11.94 -26.26 -12.10
C ASP A 28 12.67 -25.00 -12.60
N GLY A 29 13.37 -24.27 -11.70
CA GLY A 29 14.09 -23.04 -12.03
C GLY A 29 13.20 -21.84 -12.36
N SER A 30 11.88 -21.97 -12.22
CA SER A 30 10.93 -20.91 -12.52
C SER A 30 10.84 -19.88 -11.38
N TRP A 31 10.50 -18.64 -11.71
CA TRP A 31 10.31 -17.56 -10.74
C TRP A 31 8.88 -17.57 -10.23
N LYS A 32 8.70 -17.62 -8.90
CA LYS A 32 7.40 -17.76 -8.24
C LYS A 32 7.24 -16.74 -7.12
N TRP A 33 5.99 -16.39 -6.82
CA TRP A 33 5.64 -15.64 -5.63
C TRP A 33 5.59 -16.57 -4.41
N ILE A 34 6.18 -16.14 -3.29
CA ILE A 34 6.26 -16.93 -2.05
C ILE A 34 4.90 -17.15 -1.38
N ASP A 35 3.89 -16.35 -1.71
CA ASP A 35 2.59 -16.38 -1.04
C ASP A 35 1.68 -17.50 -1.55
N ASP A 36 1.61 -17.73 -2.85
CA ASP A 36 0.76 -18.77 -3.45
C ASP A 36 1.52 -19.77 -4.34
N ASN A 37 2.85 -19.66 -4.38
CA ASN A 37 3.74 -20.49 -5.19
C ASN A 37 3.38 -20.50 -6.68
N LYS A 38 2.72 -19.43 -7.18
CA LYS A 38 2.43 -19.29 -8.61
C LYS A 38 3.58 -18.61 -9.32
N ASN A 39 3.73 -18.99 -10.59
CA ASN A 39 4.70 -18.38 -11.48
C ASN A 39 4.42 -16.88 -11.64
N VAL A 40 5.50 -16.09 -11.64
CA VAL A 40 5.45 -14.69 -12.04
C VAL A 40 4.94 -14.63 -13.48
N THR A 41 3.74 -14.08 -13.66
CA THR A 41 3.06 -14.01 -14.96
C THR A 41 2.48 -12.61 -15.17
N GLY A 42 2.62 -12.06 -16.37
CA GLY A 42 2.03 -10.78 -16.79
C GLY A 42 2.80 -9.52 -16.36
N TYR A 43 3.46 -9.52 -15.21
CA TYR A 43 4.32 -8.40 -14.78
C TYR A 43 5.66 -8.90 -14.25
N ASP A 44 6.71 -8.60 -14.99
CA ASP A 44 8.10 -8.66 -14.57
C ASP A 44 8.71 -7.26 -14.71
N ASN A 45 9.58 -6.87 -13.77
CA ASN A 45 10.23 -5.56 -13.82
C ASN A 45 11.75 -5.69 -13.65
N PHE A 46 12.33 -6.80 -14.12
CA PHE A 46 13.77 -7.01 -14.07
C PHE A 46 14.52 -5.94 -14.86
N VAL A 47 15.69 -5.56 -14.36
CA VAL A 47 16.56 -4.61 -15.06
C VAL A 47 17.31 -5.34 -16.19
N GLY A 48 17.09 -4.93 -17.44
CA GLY A 48 17.91 -5.37 -18.59
C GLY A 48 18.08 -6.88 -18.70
N ALA A 49 19.31 -7.37 -18.48
CA ALA A 49 19.69 -8.78 -18.62
C ALA A 49 19.37 -9.66 -17.40
N PHE A 50 18.74 -9.11 -16.37
CA PHE A 50 18.30 -9.88 -15.21
C PHE A 50 17.04 -10.69 -15.54
N PRO A 51 16.83 -11.84 -14.90
CA PRO A 51 17.71 -12.48 -13.92
C PRO A 51 18.97 -13.13 -14.53
N ILE A 52 20.12 -12.97 -13.87
CA ILE A 52 21.40 -13.54 -14.31
C ILE A 52 21.65 -14.91 -13.69
N HIS A 53 22.23 -15.82 -14.48
CA HIS A 53 22.60 -17.15 -14.01
C HIS A 53 23.63 -17.06 -12.88
N GLY A 54 23.35 -17.73 -11.76
CA GLY A 54 24.23 -17.72 -10.58
C GLY A 54 24.14 -16.44 -9.72
N GLY A 55 23.30 -15.47 -10.08
CA GLY A 55 23.08 -14.26 -9.27
C GLY A 55 22.41 -14.53 -7.93
N GLY A 56 21.75 -15.68 -7.78
CA GLY A 56 21.03 -16.09 -6.58
C GLY A 56 19.56 -16.33 -6.87
N LYS A 57 18.81 -16.74 -5.83
CA LYS A 57 17.43 -17.25 -5.93
C LYS A 57 16.38 -16.31 -5.34
N CYS A 58 16.78 -15.18 -4.78
CA CYS A 58 15.86 -14.16 -4.27
C CYS A 58 15.85 -12.93 -5.19
N VAL A 59 14.87 -12.05 -5.02
CA VAL A 59 14.73 -10.84 -5.82
C VAL A 59 14.72 -9.59 -4.95
N GLY A 60 15.59 -8.65 -5.30
CA GLY A 60 15.66 -7.31 -4.74
C GLY A 60 15.03 -6.30 -5.70
N MET A 61 14.32 -5.32 -5.15
CA MET A 61 13.86 -4.12 -5.87
C MET A 61 14.84 -2.98 -5.60
N LEU A 62 15.41 -2.43 -6.67
CA LEU A 62 16.28 -1.26 -6.62
C LEU A 62 15.49 -0.03 -6.17
N THR A 63 15.91 0.57 -5.05
CA THR A 63 15.25 1.75 -4.46
C THR A 63 15.91 3.07 -4.86
N GLU A 64 17.15 3.04 -5.32
CA GLU A 64 17.86 4.19 -5.92
C GLU A 64 17.22 4.68 -7.23
N SER A 65 16.46 3.84 -7.92
CA SER A 65 15.82 4.16 -9.20
C SER A 65 14.30 4.25 -9.05
N SER A 66 13.71 5.36 -9.50
CA SER A 66 12.25 5.53 -9.53
C SER A 66 11.51 4.58 -10.48
N ASN A 67 12.25 3.80 -11.28
CA ASN A 67 11.70 2.72 -12.09
C ASN A 67 11.45 1.44 -11.28
N ALA A 68 11.95 1.35 -10.04
CA ALA A 68 11.69 0.26 -9.11
C ALA A 68 11.98 -1.13 -9.71
N GLN A 69 13.09 -1.21 -10.44
CA GLN A 69 13.48 -2.40 -11.21
C GLN A 69 14.04 -3.50 -10.32
N TRP A 70 14.02 -4.73 -10.82
CA TRP A 70 14.34 -5.92 -10.04
C TRP A 70 15.67 -6.55 -10.47
N THR A 71 16.39 -7.10 -9.50
CA THR A 71 17.61 -7.89 -9.68
C THR A 71 17.46 -9.20 -8.92
N ASN A 72 18.13 -10.28 -9.34
CA ASN A 72 18.23 -11.48 -8.54
C ASN A 72 19.51 -11.48 -7.71
N GLU A 73 19.39 -11.82 -6.44
CA GLU A 73 20.51 -11.91 -5.50
C GLU A 73 20.45 -13.17 -4.62
N ASP A 74 21.57 -13.40 -3.93
CA ASP A 74 21.73 -14.43 -2.92
C ASP A 74 21.33 -13.88 -1.54
N CYS A 75 20.08 -14.11 -1.14
CA CYS A 75 19.50 -13.66 0.13
C CYS A 75 20.14 -14.30 1.39
N ASP A 76 20.99 -15.32 1.25
CA ASP A 76 21.80 -15.80 2.38
C ASP A 76 23.01 -14.90 2.62
N LYS A 77 23.56 -14.33 1.55
CA LYS A 77 24.73 -13.44 1.59
C LYS A 77 24.37 -11.96 1.69
N GLN A 78 23.34 -11.52 0.98
CA GLN A 78 22.84 -10.15 1.01
C GLN A 78 21.70 -10.07 2.01
N LYS A 79 21.92 -9.33 3.10
CA LYS A 79 20.92 -9.06 4.13
C LYS A 79 20.46 -7.61 3.96
N GLN A 80 19.22 -7.43 3.56
CA GLN A 80 18.62 -6.11 3.37
C GLN A 80 17.19 -6.05 3.93
N PRO A 81 16.59 -4.84 4.02
CA PRO A 81 15.19 -4.68 4.39
C PRO A 81 14.26 -5.42 3.42
N PHE A 82 13.03 -5.68 3.85
CA PHE A 82 12.05 -6.42 3.05
C PHE A 82 10.66 -5.79 3.15
N VAL A 83 9.84 -6.00 2.13
CA VAL A 83 8.43 -5.62 2.15
C VAL A 83 7.54 -6.87 2.23
N CYS A 84 6.57 -6.85 3.15
CA CYS A 84 5.59 -7.92 3.30
C CYS A 84 4.21 -7.45 2.90
N ARG A 85 3.42 -8.40 2.35
CA ARG A 85 1.99 -8.26 2.17
C ARG A 85 1.26 -9.01 3.29
N ARG A 86 0.34 -8.35 3.99
CA ARG A 86 -0.56 -9.04 4.93
C ARG A 86 -1.75 -9.60 4.17
N PHE A 87 -2.09 -10.86 4.42
CA PHE A 87 -3.24 -11.53 3.82
C PHE A 87 -4.54 -11.12 4.52
N GLY A 88 -5.62 -10.95 3.76
CA GLY A 88 -6.94 -10.57 4.30
C GLY A 88 -7.74 -9.58 3.46
N TYR A 89 -7.12 -9.00 2.42
CA TYR A 89 -7.81 -8.01 1.57
C TYR A 89 -8.77 -8.64 0.54
N SER A 90 -8.59 -9.91 0.19
CA SER A 90 -9.49 -10.63 -0.73
C SER A 90 -10.86 -10.92 -0.13
N THR A 91 -10.98 -10.96 1.19
CA THR A 91 -12.25 -11.08 1.92
C THR A 91 -12.83 -9.73 2.32
N LEU A 92 -12.16 -8.62 2.00
CA LEU A 92 -12.75 -7.31 2.27
C LEU A 92 -14.02 -7.14 1.44
N PRO A 93 -15.08 -6.59 2.05
CA PRO A 93 -16.27 -6.21 1.32
C PRO A 93 -15.91 -5.28 0.16
N LYS A 94 -16.46 -5.59 -1.03
CA LYS A 94 -16.46 -4.69 -2.19
C LYS A 94 -17.74 -3.86 -2.21
N GLU A 95 -18.18 -3.42 -1.05
CA GLU A 95 -19.40 -2.64 -0.85
C GLU A 95 -19.12 -1.58 0.20
N CYS A 96 -19.82 -0.44 0.11
CA CYS A 96 -19.69 0.58 1.13
C CYS A 96 -20.22 0.06 2.47
N PRO A 97 -19.50 0.26 3.58
CA PRO A 97 -19.99 -0.11 4.89
C PRO A 97 -21.24 0.68 5.22
N ARG A 98 -22.22 0.01 5.83
CA ARG A 98 -23.47 0.64 6.33
C ARG A 98 -23.42 0.88 7.83
N ASP A 99 -22.56 0.13 8.52
CA ASP A 99 -22.36 0.25 9.94
C ASP A 99 -21.45 1.45 10.23
N GLU A 100 -21.70 2.09 11.37
CA GLU A 100 -20.85 3.15 11.87
C GLU A 100 -19.41 2.65 12.06
N PRO A 101 -18.39 3.42 11.64
CA PRO A 101 -17.01 3.08 11.91
C PRO A 101 -16.73 2.92 13.40
N ILE A 102 -15.99 1.86 13.76
CA ILE A 102 -15.68 1.55 15.15
C ILE A 102 -14.38 2.26 15.54
N ASP A 103 -14.41 2.98 16.66
CA ASP A 103 -13.23 3.64 17.23
C ASP A 103 -12.04 2.66 17.41
N GLY A 104 -10.85 3.14 17.07
CA GLY A 104 -9.60 2.38 17.11
C GLY A 104 -9.46 1.27 16.07
N LYS A 105 -10.41 1.11 15.14
CA LYS A 105 -10.27 0.18 14.01
C LYS A 105 -9.89 0.90 12.72
N ASP A 106 -8.96 0.31 11.98
CA ASP A 106 -8.57 0.79 10.67
C ASP A 106 -9.75 0.77 9.70
N ILE A 107 -9.90 1.87 8.96
CA ILE A 107 -10.86 1.99 7.87
C ILE A 107 -10.11 1.82 6.56
N LEU A 108 -10.57 0.88 5.74
CA LEU A 108 -10.02 0.63 4.42
C LEU A 108 -11.07 0.96 3.37
N ALA A 109 -10.63 1.53 2.25
CA ALA A 109 -11.50 1.78 1.12
C ALA A 109 -12.08 0.45 0.59
N PRO A 110 -13.35 0.39 0.17
CA PRO A 110 -13.95 -0.88 -0.25
C PRO A 110 -13.29 -1.42 -1.51
N GLY A 111 -12.90 -2.68 -1.47
CA GLY A 111 -12.09 -3.29 -2.52
C GLY A 111 -10.60 -2.92 -2.47
N PHE A 112 -10.09 -2.32 -1.39
CA PHE A 112 -8.65 -2.17 -1.14
C PHE A 112 -7.90 -3.49 -1.44
N PRO A 113 -6.73 -3.46 -2.11
CA PRO A 113 -5.93 -2.28 -2.49
C PRO A 113 -6.30 -1.61 -3.80
N LYS A 114 -7.36 -2.05 -4.49
CA LYS A 114 -7.82 -1.47 -5.76
C LYS A 114 -9.26 -0.98 -5.61
N PRO A 115 -9.49 0.06 -4.78
CA PRO A 115 -10.82 0.60 -4.59
C PRO A 115 -11.34 1.16 -5.92
N SER A 116 -12.62 0.93 -6.19
CA SER A 116 -13.29 1.42 -7.40
C SER A 116 -14.70 1.94 -7.12
N ILE A 117 -15.03 2.11 -5.84
CA ILE A 117 -16.36 2.49 -5.38
C ILE A 117 -16.18 3.72 -4.48
N PRO A 118 -16.79 4.86 -4.83
CA PRO A 118 -16.83 6.01 -3.93
C PRO A 118 -17.78 5.68 -2.77
N CYS A 119 -17.31 5.85 -1.54
CA CYS A 119 -18.09 5.55 -0.34
C CYS A 119 -18.01 6.72 0.64
N GLU A 120 -19.14 6.97 1.29
CA GLU A 120 -19.26 7.93 2.37
C GLU A 120 -19.26 7.20 3.71
N TYR A 121 -18.60 7.79 4.69
CA TYR A 121 -18.51 7.27 6.05
C TYR A 121 -19.05 8.33 6.99
N LEU A 122 -20.03 7.96 7.81
CA LEU A 122 -20.61 8.85 8.81
C LEU A 122 -20.05 8.47 10.18
N PHE A 123 -19.51 9.47 10.89
CA PHE A 123 -19.04 9.33 12.27
C PHE A 123 -19.96 10.16 13.16
N ALA A 124 -20.55 9.53 14.18
CA ALA A 124 -21.35 10.22 15.17
C ALA A 124 -20.79 9.94 16.58
N VAL A 125 -20.87 10.94 17.44
CA VAL A 125 -20.48 10.82 18.85
C VAL A 125 -21.49 11.55 19.72
N ASP A 126 -21.57 11.17 20.99
CA ASP A 126 -22.45 11.84 21.96
C ASP A 126 -22.09 13.32 22.13
N ASP A 127 -23.06 14.10 22.63
CA ASP A 127 -22.85 15.49 23.02
C ASP A 127 -21.61 15.63 23.94
N ASN A 128 -20.78 16.65 23.69
CA ASN A 128 -19.49 16.92 24.36
C ASN A 128 -18.32 16.00 23.98
N LYS A 129 -18.45 15.17 22.95
CA LYS A 129 -17.32 14.47 22.32
C LYS A 129 -16.97 15.09 20.98
N VAL A 130 -15.76 14.82 20.51
CA VAL A 130 -15.28 15.19 19.16
C VAL A 130 -14.85 13.95 18.41
N VAL A 131 -14.97 13.99 17.08
CA VAL A 131 -14.40 12.96 16.21
C VAL A 131 -12.98 13.39 15.85
N GLN A 132 -12.02 12.49 16.07
CA GLN A 132 -10.65 12.63 15.59
C GLN A 132 -10.40 11.52 14.56
N LEU A 133 -10.00 11.91 13.35
CA LEU A 133 -9.65 11.01 12.27
C LEU A 133 -8.15 11.10 11.99
N GLU A 134 -7.45 9.97 12.05
CA GLU A 134 -6.05 9.86 11.66
C GLU A 134 -5.93 9.18 10.30
N ILE A 135 -5.39 9.90 9.31
CA ILE A 135 -5.06 9.36 8.01
C ILE A 135 -3.64 8.83 8.06
N LEU A 136 -3.49 7.50 8.20
CA LEU A 136 -2.19 6.84 8.30
C LEU A 136 -1.38 6.97 7.00
N ALA A 137 -2.03 6.73 5.86
CA ALA A 137 -1.44 6.90 4.53
C ALA A 137 -2.55 7.05 3.48
N LEU A 138 -2.29 7.85 2.43
CA LEU A 138 -3.16 8.00 1.26
C LEU A 138 -2.34 7.85 -0.01
N GLU A 139 -2.81 7.03 -0.96
CA GLU A 139 -2.34 7.02 -2.34
C GLU A 139 -3.55 7.10 -3.27
N ALA A 140 -3.69 8.25 -3.92
CA ALA A 140 -4.79 8.61 -4.81
C ALA A 140 -4.23 9.18 -6.11
N ASN A 141 -4.99 9.06 -7.20
CA ASN A 141 -4.68 9.79 -8.43
C ASN A 141 -4.93 11.30 -8.21
N PRO A 142 -3.91 12.17 -8.37
CA PRO A 142 -4.01 13.61 -8.09
C PRO A 142 -5.17 14.33 -8.79
N ASP A 143 -5.60 13.83 -9.96
CA ASP A 143 -6.59 14.51 -10.81
C ASP A 143 -7.97 13.82 -10.81
N LYS A 144 -8.13 12.72 -10.08
CA LYS A 144 -9.35 11.88 -10.19
C LYS A 144 -9.89 11.40 -8.85
N ASP A 145 -9.01 11.11 -7.91
CA ASP A 145 -9.37 10.47 -6.65
C ASP A 145 -9.12 11.46 -5.51
N PHE A 146 -10.10 11.63 -4.64
CA PHE A 146 -10.06 12.57 -3.53
C PHE A 146 -10.59 11.90 -2.26
N LEU A 147 -9.96 12.19 -1.13
CA LEU A 147 -10.49 11.92 0.20
C LEU A 147 -10.93 13.26 0.79
N GLU A 148 -12.23 13.44 0.93
CA GLU A 148 -12.83 14.66 1.44
C GLU A 148 -13.35 14.41 2.86
N ILE A 149 -13.00 15.31 3.78
CA ILE A 149 -13.36 15.23 5.18
C ILE A 149 -14.21 16.45 5.49
N TYR A 150 -15.44 16.23 5.93
CA TYR A 150 -16.40 17.26 6.26
C TYR A 150 -16.83 17.16 7.73
N GLU A 151 -17.14 18.28 8.36
CA GLU A 151 -17.82 18.33 9.67
C GLU A 151 -19.23 18.93 9.56
N GLY A 152 -20.08 18.57 10.52
CA GLY A 152 -21.44 19.07 10.68
C GLY A 152 -22.52 18.17 10.09
N ALA A 153 -23.75 18.35 10.56
CA ALA A 153 -24.91 17.49 10.25
C ALA A 153 -25.28 17.38 8.75
N MET A 154 -24.72 18.25 7.89
CA MET A 154 -24.91 18.22 6.44
C MET A 154 -23.59 18.32 5.66
N GLY A 155 -22.42 18.18 6.33
CA GLY A 155 -21.12 18.21 5.65
C GLY A 155 -20.76 19.56 5.00
N HIS A 156 -21.26 20.69 5.53
CA HIS A 156 -21.02 22.00 4.93
C HIS A 156 -19.61 22.56 5.22
N ASN A 157 -18.95 22.06 6.25
CA ASN A 157 -17.64 22.56 6.66
C ASN A 157 -16.56 21.58 6.21
N VAL A 158 -15.77 21.96 5.21
CA VAL A 158 -14.62 21.16 4.75
C VAL A 158 -13.50 21.26 5.77
N LEU A 159 -13.10 20.13 6.36
CA LEU A 159 -11.90 20.01 7.18
C LEU A 159 -10.66 19.73 6.32
N ALA A 160 -10.82 18.88 5.30
CA ALA A 160 -9.72 18.55 4.38
C ALA A 160 -10.25 18.08 3.02
N ASN A 161 -9.45 18.34 1.99
CA ASN A 161 -9.59 17.71 0.68
C ASN A 161 -8.20 17.19 0.28
N LEU A 162 -8.00 15.88 0.35
CA LEU A 162 -6.72 15.23 0.18
C LEU A 162 -6.68 14.45 -1.14
N THR A 163 -5.57 14.56 -1.85
CA THR A 163 -5.32 13.77 -3.07
C THR A 163 -3.82 13.50 -3.20
N GLY A 164 -3.43 12.74 -4.23
CA GLY A 164 -2.05 12.37 -4.48
C GLY A 164 -1.51 11.37 -3.46
N THR A 165 -0.21 11.46 -3.16
CA THR A 165 0.47 10.53 -2.26
C THR A 165 0.87 11.23 -0.97
N ASN A 166 0.22 10.86 0.14
CA ASN A 166 0.51 11.33 1.49
C ASN A 166 0.98 10.12 2.32
N PRO A 167 2.30 9.88 2.44
CA PRO A 167 2.84 8.71 3.11
C PRO A 167 2.95 8.87 4.64
N ASN A 168 2.75 10.08 5.16
CA ASN A 168 2.92 10.40 6.57
C ASN A 168 1.55 10.55 7.25
N PRO A 169 1.41 10.11 8.52
CA PRO A 169 0.20 10.29 9.28
C PRO A 169 -0.21 11.76 9.41
N SER A 170 -1.52 12.02 9.30
CA SER A 170 -2.10 13.35 9.53
C SER A 170 -3.42 13.25 10.28
N THR A 171 -3.70 14.21 11.14
CA THR A 171 -4.86 14.17 12.05
C THR A 171 -5.82 15.32 11.76
N TYR A 172 -7.12 15.00 11.72
CA TYR A 172 -8.22 15.96 11.54
C TYR A 172 -9.22 15.78 12.67
N MET A 173 -9.74 16.88 13.22
CA MET A 173 -10.63 16.86 14.37
C MET A 173 -11.79 17.82 14.17
N THR A 174 -13.00 17.41 14.55
CA THR A 174 -14.17 18.29 14.56
C THR A 174 -14.04 19.37 15.63
N LYS A 175 -14.59 20.56 15.37
CA LYS A 175 -14.67 21.62 16.38
C LYS A 175 -15.79 21.34 17.39
N THR A 176 -15.58 21.75 18.65
CA THR A 176 -16.63 21.83 19.70
C THR A 176 -17.45 23.10 19.56
#